data_AF-A0A8K0NHP2-F1
#
_entry.id   AF-A0A8K0NHP2-F1
#
_cell.length_a   1.000
_cell.length_b   1.000
_cell.length_c   1.000
_cell.angle_alpha   90.00
_cell.angle_beta   90.00
_cell.angle_gamma   90.00
#
_symmetry.space_group_name_H-M   'P 1'
#
loop_
_entity.id
_entity.type
_entity.pdbx_description
1 polymer ?
#
loop_
_entity_poly.entity_id
_entity_poly.type
_entity_poly.pdbx_seq_one_letter_code
_entity_poly.pdbx_strand_id
1 'polypeptide(L)'
;MAVCECSIATMANTTSPANDQIRGFADWTTSEICTAYSTTMYSEMPCPTHLFLNIIHINRLRAQAAAGASYRDVIYESARAIFANIEKFSPDNWTEPYSIPKNSDLTLVAKIFKTAVTLYGILSLPPPPLPMEAAPTFDGLLLQHHSQGPLVSSYEKSRLAFRDKLMREVCEAMSTGPVKVYLSWPLAVLGVGLCDGSESNRMIVEQYLMKTMVAPQTYCGPATTLMKLKAFWASGKRGWEDCFYEPTPVLA
;
A
#
# COMPACT_ATOMS: atom_id res chain seq x y z
N MET A 1 -7.91 3.46 21.64
CA MET A 1 -6.65 2.74 21.90
C MET A 1 -6.50 1.57 20.92
N ALA A 2 -7.41 0.59 20.93
CA ALA A 2 -7.36 -0.57 20.03
C ALA A 2 -7.26 -0.24 18.51
N VAL A 3 -8.02 0.75 17.98
CA VAL A 3 -7.92 1.17 16.56
C VAL A 3 -6.50 1.65 16.22
N CYS A 4 -5.93 2.48 17.09
CA CYS A 4 -4.60 3.08 16.90
C CYS A 4 -3.53 1.99 16.97
N GLU A 5 -3.57 1.09 17.96
CA GLU A 5 -2.61 -0.01 18.09
C GLU A 5 -2.68 -0.99 16.90
N CYS A 6 -3.89 -1.35 16.47
CA CYS A 6 -4.11 -2.21 15.31
C CYS A 6 -3.61 -1.54 14.02
N SER A 7 -3.83 -0.23 13.86
CA SER A 7 -3.30 0.57 12.75
C SER A 7 -1.78 0.56 12.77
N ILE A 8 -1.15 0.92 13.89
CA ILE A 8 0.31 0.98 14.02
C ILE A 8 0.94 -0.37 13.69
N ALA A 9 0.44 -1.46 14.25
CA ALA A 9 0.99 -2.80 14.01
C ALA A 9 0.82 -3.23 12.54
N THR A 10 -0.35 -3.00 11.95
CA THR A 10 -0.62 -3.35 10.55
C THR A 10 0.26 -2.55 9.60
N MET A 11 0.42 -1.24 9.86
CA MET A 11 1.22 -0.36 9.03
C MET A 11 2.72 -0.65 9.19
N ALA A 12 3.20 -0.93 10.39
CA ALA A 12 4.58 -1.38 10.61
C ALA A 12 4.90 -2.67 9.84
N ASN A 13 3.94 -3.60 9.74
CA ASN A 13 4.10 -4.82 8.95
C ASN A 13 4.23 -4.54 7.43
N THR A 14 3.63 -3.46 6.92
CA THR A 14 3.82 -3.09 5.50
C THR A 14 5.27 -2.78 5.15
N THR A 15 6.06 -2.31 6.11
CA THR A 15 7.47 -1.90 5.95
C THR A 15 8.43 -2.70 6.82
N SER A 16 7.97 -3.81 7.39
CA SER A 16 8.84 -4.82 7.98
C SER A 16 9.21 -5.86 6.92
N PRO A 17 10.38 -6.50 7.02
CA PRO A 17 10.74 -7.60 6.14
C PRO A 17 9.68 -8.68 6.12
N ALA A 18 9.45 -9.30 4.97
CA ALA A 18 8.45 -10.37 4.85
C ALA A 18 8.72 -11.57 5.80
N ASN A 19 9.98 -11.83 6.15
CA ASN A 19 10.40 -12.87 7.09
C ASN A 19 10.42 -12.42 8.57
N ASP A 20 10.14 -11.15 8.86
CA ASP A 20 10.20 -10.53 10.20
C ASP A 20 8.95 -9.68 10.51
N GLN A 21 7.77 -10.22 10.19
CA GLN A 21 6.48 -9.58 10.47
C GLN A 21 6.10 -9.72 11.94
N ILE A 22 5.53 -8.67 12.54
CA ILE A 22 4.99 -8.65 13.91
C ILE A 22 3.79 -9.61 13.98
N ARG A 23 3.94 -10.68 14.77
CA ARG A 23 2.93 -11.76 14.89
C ARG A 23 1.95 -11.60 16.05
N GLY A 24 2.23 -10.76 17.05
CA GLY A 24 1.37 -10.63 18.24
C GLY A 24 -0.05 -10.10 17.97
N PHE A 25 -0.25 -9.40 16.85
CA PHE A 25 -1.59 -9.03 16.34
C PHE A 25 -2.17 -10.05 15.37
N ALA A 26 -1.40 -11.05 14.93
CA ALA A 26 -1.87 -12.09 14.02
C ALA A 26 -2.81 -13.09 14.72
N ASP A 27 -2.80 -13.13 16.05
CA ASP A 27 -3.73 -13.92 16.87
C ASP A 27 -5.17 -13.40 16.81
N TRP A 28 -5.38 -12.14 16.38
CA TRP A 28 -6.71 -11.62 16.14
C TRP A 28 -7.25 -12.14 14.81
N THR A 29 -8.46 -12.68 14.87
CA THR A 29 -9.25 -13.03 13.70
C THR A 29 -9.56 -11.79 12.87
N THR A 30 -9.82 -11.99 11.57
CA THR A 30 -10.27 -10.91 10.68
C THR A 30 -11.53 -10.21 11.23
N SER A 31 -12.40 -10.95 11.92
CA SER A 31 -13.59 -10.39 12.57
C SER A 31 -13.22 -9.47 13.73
N GLU A 32 -12.31 -9.88 14.61
CA GLU A 32 -11.86 -9.06 15.74
C GLU A 32 -11.15 -7.79 15.27
N ILE A 33 -10.32 -7.88 14.23
CA ILE A 33 -9.68 -6.70 13.63
C ILE A 33 -10.74 -5.77 13.02
N CYS A 34 -11.71 -6.31 12.29
CA CYS A 34 -12.81 -5.53 11.73
C CYS A 34 -13.58 -4.81 12.85
N THR A 35 -13.94 -5.52 13.92
CA THR A 35 -14.62 -4.93 15.08
C THR A 35 -13.77 -3.83 15.71
N ALA A 36 -12.48 -4.05 15.93
CA ALA A 36 -11.61 -3.05 16.53
C ALA A 36 -11.48 -1.81 15.65
N TYR A 37 -11.18 -1.98 14.36
CA TYR A 37 -10.89 -0.88 13.44
C TYR A 37 -12.13 -0.09 13.01
N SER A 38 -13.28 -0.76 12.89
CA SER A 38 -14.56 -0.14 12.48
C SER A 38 -15.29 0.62 13.60
N THR A 39 -14.67 0.83 14.76
CA THR A 39 -15.28 1.57 15.87
C THR A 39 -15.09 3.08 15.79
N THR A 40 -14.03 3.56 15.14
CA THR A 40 -13.70 4.99 15.07
C THR A 40 -12.74 5.26 13.92
N MET A 41 -12.93 6.39 13.24
CA MET A 41 -11.99 6.88 12.23
C MET A 41 -10.68 7.36 12.88
N TYR A 42 -9.55 6.75 12.50
CA TYR A 42 -8.24 7.23 12.93
C TYR A 42 -7.71 8.29 11.95
N SER A 43 -7.38 9.49 12.43
CA SER A 43 -7.06 10.63 11.57
C SER A 43 -5.75 10.47 10.78
N GLU A 44 -4.78 9.74 11.33
CA GLU A 44 -3.51 9.41 10.65
C GLU A 44 -3.67 8.24 9.66
N MET A 45 -4.72 7.43 9.82
CA MET A 45 -5.05 6.33 8.92
C MET A 45 -6.57 6.27 8.67
N PRO A 46 -7.13 7.22 7.89
CA PRO A 46 -8.54 7.22 7.51
C PRO A 46 -8.80 6.22 6.37
N CYS A 47 -8.16 5.05 6.45
CA CYS A 47 -8.27 4.02 5.44
C CYS A 47 -9.61 3.29 5.61
N PRO A 48 -10.40 3.14 4.54
CA PRO A 48 -11.62 2.36 4.56
C PRO A 48 -11.37 0.95 5.13
N THR A 49 -12.25 0.46 6.01
CA THR A 49 -12.13 -0.85 6.68
C THR A 49 -11.91 -1.96 5.64
N HIS A 50 -12.67 -1.92 4.53
CA HIS A 50 -12.52 -2.84 3.40
C HIS A 50 -11.08 -2.90 2.89
N LEU A 51 -10.46 -1.75 2.65
CA LEU A 51 -9.09 -1.67 2.12
C LEU A 51 -8.05 -2.02 3.18
N PHE A 52 -8.28 -1.63 4.43
CA PHE A 52 -7.41 -1.97 5.55
C PHE A 52 -7.28 -3.50 5.75
N LEU A 53 -8.38 -4.24 5.64
CA LEU A 53 -8.34 -5.71 5.66
C LEU A 53 -7.48 -6.29 4.53
N ASN A 54 -7.52 -5.69 3.34
CA ASN A 54 -6.67 -6.11 2.22
C ASN A 54 -5.17 -5.84 2.48
N ILE A 55 -4.80 -4.77 3.19
CA ILE A 55 -3.42 -4.54 3.63
C ILE A 55 -2.94 -5.70 4.52
N ILE A 56 -3.78 -6.15 5.46
CA ILE A 56 -3.47 -7.29 6.34
C ILE A 56 -3.30 -8.57 5.53
N HIS A 57 -4.19 -8.82 4.56
CA HIS A 57 -4.09 -9.98 3.68
C HIS A 57 -2.81 -9.96 2.84
N ILE A 58 -2.39 -8.80 2.34
CA ILE A 58 -1.11 -8.63 1.63
C ILE A 58 0.06 -8.94 2.59
N ASN A 59 0.08 -8.38 3.80
CA ASN A 59 1.14 -8.64 4.80
C ASN A 59 1.27 -10.14 5.11
N ARG A 60 0.14 -10.83 5.33
CA ARG A 60 0.12 -12.28 5.58
C ARG A 60 0.64 -13.07 4.38
N LEU A 61 0.25 -12.67 3.17
CA LEU A 61 0.68 -13.35 1.95
C LEU A 61 2.17 -13.14 1.67
N ARG A 62 2.72 -11.95 1.96
CA ARG A 62 4.17 -11.68 1.94
C ARG A 62 4.91 -12.64 2.88
N ALA A 63 4.43 -12.80 4.11
CA ALA A 63 5.03 -13.71 5.09
C ALA A 63 4.99 -15.18 4.62
N GLN A 64 3.88 -15.62 4.04
CA GLN A 64 3.75 -16.96 3.47
C GLN A 64 4.72 -17.19 2.31
N ALA A 65 4.87 -16.21 1.41
CA ALA A 65 5.83 -16.29 0.32
C ALA A 65 7.27 -16.40 0.84
N ALA A 66 7.64 -15.59 1.84
CA ALA A 66 8.95 -15.65 2.48
C ALA A 66 9.20 -16.98 3.23
N ALA A 67 8.14 -17.62 3.73
CA ALA A 67 8.20 -18.95 4.33
C ALA A 67 8.23 -20.11 3.31
N GLY A 68 8.24 -19.81 2.01
CA GLY A 68 8.35 -20.81 0.95
C GLY A 68 7.02 -21.42 0.49
N ALA A 69 5.89 -20.74 0.69
CA ALA A 69 4.60 -21.21 0.17
C ALA A 69 4.62 -21.33 -1.37
N SER A 70 3.94 -22.35 -1.90
CA SER A 70 3.85 -22.60 -3.34
C SER A 70 3.26 -21.41 -4.08
N TYR A 71 3.97 -20.92 -5.12
CA TYR A 71 3.47 -19.81 -5.92
C TYR A 71 2.13 -20.18 -6.59
N ARG A 72 2.07 -21.35 -7.23
CA ARG A 72 0.91 -21.80 -8.00
C ARG A 72 -0.30 -22.04 -7.10
N ASP A 73 -0.10 -22.73 -5.99
CA ASP A 73 -1.20 -23.27 -5.19
C ASP A 73 -1.69 -22.29 -4.13
N VAL A 74 -0.83 -21.38 -3.66
CA VAL A 74 -1.14 -20.46 -2.57
C VAL A 74 -1.04 -19.01 -3.02
N ILE A 75 0.12 -18.58 -3.52
CA ILE A 75 0.38 -17.15 -3.76
C ILE A 75 -0.50 -16.59 -4.88
N TYR A 76 -0.60 -17.29 -6.00
CA TYR A 76 -1.34 -16.84 -7.17
C TYR A 76 -2.83 -16.66 -6.85
N GLU A 77 -3.48 -17.69 -6.33
CA GLU A 77 -4.92 -17.66 -6.01
C GLU A 77 -5.25 -16.64 -4.91
N SER A 78 -4.41 -16.54 -3.89
CA SER A 78 -4.59 -15.57 -2.80
C SER A 78 -4.41 -14.13 -3.28
N ALA A 79 -3.36 -13.85 -4.05
CA ALA A 79 -3.13 -12.51 -4.63
C ALA A 79 -4.29 -12.13 -5.56
N ARG A 80 -4.76 -13.08 -6.37
CA ARG A 80 -5.91 -12.90 -7.27
C ARG A 80 -7.16 -12.50 -6.50
N ALA A 81 -7.47 -13.22 -5.42
CA ALA A 81 -8.62 -12.94 -4.57
C ALA A 81 -8.51 -11.57 -3.89
N ILE A 82 -7.32 -11.19 -3.40
CA ILE A 82 -7.06 -9.88 -2.80
C ILE A 82 -7.29 -8.76 -3.80
N PHE A 83 -6.69 -8.81 -5.00
CA PHE A 83 -6.87 -7.76 -6.01
C PHE A 83 -8.33 -7.65 -6.48
N ALA A 84 -9.01 -8.77 -6.68
CA ALA A 84 -10.44 -8.76 -6.99
C ALA A 84 -11.30 -8.17 -5.86
N ASN A 85 -10.89 -8.37 -4.60
CA ASN A 85 -11.56 -7.80 -3.45
C ASN A 85 -11.32 -6.28 -3.34
N ILE A 86 -10.10 -5.81 -3.55
CA ILE A 86 -9.79 -4.37 -3.62
C ILE A 86 -10.59 -3.69 -4.72
N GLU A 87 -10.73 -4.34 -5.88
CA GLU A 87 -11.44 -3.74 -7.01
C GLU A 87 -12.93 -3.51 -6.73
N LYS A 88 -13.57 -4.39 -5.95
CA LYS A 88 -14.97 -4.24 -5.52
C LYS A 88 -15.22 -3.02 -4.64
N PHE A 89 -14.19 -2.47 -3.99
CA PHE A 89 -14.35 -1.26 -3.19
C PHE A 89 -14.66 -0.05 -4.10
N SER A 90 -15.75 0.66 -3.79
CA SER A 90 -16.18 1.86 -4.51
C SER A 90 -15.91 3.11 -3.67
N PRO A 91 -14.94 3.97 -4.05
CA PRO A 91 -14.65 5.20 -3.32
C PRO A 91 -15.84 6.16 -3.22
N ASP A 92 -16.67 6.22 -4.27
CA ASP A 92 -17.84 7.12 -4.32
C ASP A 92 -18.99 6.63 -3.43
N ASN A 93 -19.01 5.34 -3.10
CA ASN A 93 -20.02 4.72 -2.23
C ASN A 93 -19.40 4.22 -0.91
N TRP A 94 -18.33 4.86 -0.45
CA TRP A 94 -17.68 4.49 0.80
C TRP A 94 -18.62 4.70 1.98
N THR A 95 -18.85 3.63 2.74
CA THR A 95 -19.64 3.62 3.97
C THR A 95 -18.88 2.91 5.07
N GLU A 96 -19.11 3.34 6.31
CA GLU A 96 -18.53 2.76 7.51
C GLU A 96 -19.61 2.72 8.61
N PRO A 97 -19.52 1.79 9.56
CA PRO A 97 -20.45 1.73 10.69
C PRO A 97 -20.27 2.90 11.68
N TYR A 98 -19.13 3.59 11.64
CA TYR A 98 -18.90 4.83 12.39
C TYR A 98 -19.34 6.06 11.59
N SER A 99 -19.60 7.16 12.31
CA SER A 99 -19.93 8.44 11.67
C SER A 99 -18.73 8.98 10.89
N ILE A 100 -18.84 9.02 9.56
CA ILE A 100 -17.85 9.66 8.70
C ILE A 100 -18.19 11.15 8.61
N PRO A 101 -17.21 12.07 8.79
CA PRO A 101 -17.45 13.49 8.56
C PRO A 101 -18.05 13.75 7.17
N LYS A 102 -18.92 14.73 7.00
CA LYS A 102 -19.46 15.08 5.67
C LYS A 102 -18.58 16.13 5.03
N ASN A 103 -17.40 15.75 4.55
CA ASN A 103 -16.49 16.63 3.81
C ASN A 103 -16.22 16.11 2.38
N SER A 104 -16.08 17.04 1.44
CA SER A 104 -15.84 16.77 0.01
C SER A 104 -14.55 15.97 -0.26
N ASP A 105 -13.57 16.04 0.63
CA ASP A 105 -12.25 15.44 0.46
C ASP A 105 -12.26 13.90 0.64
N LEU A 106 -13.32 13.31 1.20
CA LEU A 106 -13.32 11.88 1.53
C LEU A 106 -13.29 10.96 0.34
N THR A 107 -13.91 11.36 -0.77
CA THR A 107 -13.82 10.61 -2.02
C THR A 107 -12.37 10.54 -2.50
N LEU A 108 -11.62 11.65 -2.39
CA LEU A 108 -10.21 11.67 -2.75
C LEU A 108 -9.37 10.82 -1.79
N VAL A 109 -9.64 10.88 -0.48
CA VAL A 109 -9.00 10.00 0.51
C VAL A 109 -9.23 8.52 0.15
N ALA A 110 -10.47 8.12 -0.11
CA ALA A 110 -10.81 6.74 -0.46
C ALA A 110 -10.14 6.29 -1.79
N LYS A 111 -10.03 7.19 -2.79
CA LYS A 111 -9.30 6.93 -4.04
C LYS A 111 -7.82 6.71 -3.79
N ILE A 112 -7.17 7.60 -3.04
CA ILE A 112 -5.75 7.50 -2.67
C ILE A 112 -5.47 6.16 -1.98
N PHE A 113 -6.28 5.78 -0.98
CA PHE A 113 -6.09 4.50 -0.30
C PHE A 113 -6.34 3.31 -1.22
N LYS A 114 -7.38 3.33 -2.08
CA LYS A 114 -7.62 2.23 -3.03
C LYS A 114 -6.40 2.05 -3.94
N THR A 115 -5.91 3.13 -4.52
CA THR A 115 -4.75 3.11 -5.43
C THR A 115 -3.47 2.70 -4.70
N ALA A 116 -3.23 3.21 -3.49
CA ALA A 116 -2.06 2.88 -2.68
C ALA A 116 -2.05 1.40 -2.24
N VAL A 117 -3.18 0.84 -1.82
CA VAL A 117 -3.27 -0.59 -1.45
C VAL A 117 -3.03 -1.49 -2.66
N THR A 118 -3.61 -1.15 -3.81
CA THR A 118 -3.33 -1.90 -5.05
C THR A 118 -1.86 -1.83 -5.43
N LEU A 119 -1.26 -0.64 -5.41
CA LEU A 119 0.15 -0.47 -5.75
C LEU A 119 1.06 -1.17 -4.74
N TYR A 120 0.74 -1.11 -3.44
CA TYR A 120 1.45 -1.84 -2.39
C TYR A 120 1.45 -3.34 -2.66
N GLY A 121 0.29 -3.93 -2.98
CA GLY A 121 0.21 -5.34 -3.37
C GLY A 121 1.08 -5.68 -4.59
N ILE A 122 1.09 -4.82 -5.61
CA ILE A 122 1.92 -4.98 -6.81
C ILE A 122 3.42 -4.83 -6.50
N LEU A 123 3.81 -3.99 -5.54
CA LEU A 123 5.24 -3.79 -5.25
C LEU A 123 5.80 -4.87 -4.31
N SER A 124 4.97 -5.43 -3.44
CA SER A 124 5.42 -6.24 -2.30
C SER A 124 5.15 -7.74 -2.41
N LEU A 125 4.18 -8.16 -3.23
CA LEU A 125 3.92 -9.58 -3.48
C LEU A 125 4.84 -10.12 -4.58
N PRO A 126 5.22 -11.41 -4.53
CA PRO A 126 6.03 -12.01 -5.59
C PRO A 126 5.34 -11.90 -6.96
N PRO A 127 6.05 -11.44 -8.01
CA PRO A 127 5.51 -11.45 -9.36
C PRO A 127 5.37 -12.89 -9.88
N PRO A 128 4.55 -13.10 -10.94
CA PRO A 128 4.48 -14.39 -11.61
C PRO A 128 5.87 -14.89 -12.05
N PRO A 129 6.20 -16.17 -11.82
CA PRO A 129 7.43 -16.75 -12.32
C PRO A 129 7.48 -16.64 -13.84
N LEU A 130 8.69 -16.45 -14.38
CA LEU A 130 8.90 -16.37 -15.82
C LEU A 130 8.42 -17.66 -16.50
N PRO A 131 8.01 -17.61 -17.79
CA PRO A 131 7.33 -18.70 -18.49
C PRO A 131 8.09 -20.04 -18.62
N MET A 132 9.28 -20.18 -18.05
CA MET A 132 10.03 -21.43 -18.08
C MET A 132 9.37 -22.51 -17.19
N GLU A 133 8.54 -22.11 -16.22
CA GLU A 133 7.71 -23.02 -15.42
C GLU A 133 6.24 -22.56 -15.45
N ALA A 134 5.45 -23.17 -16.33
CA ALA A 134 4.09 -22.76 -16.68
C ALA A 134 3.13 -22.67 -15.46
N ALA A 135 2.86 -21.47 -14.98
CA ALA A 135 1.66 -21.14 -14.21
C ALA A 135 0.50 -20.73 -15.16
N PRO A 136 -0.77 -20.97 -14.80
CA PRO A 136 -1.90 -20.50 -15.60
C PRO A 136 -1.89 -18.98 -15.71
N THR A 137 -2.14 -18.48 -16.91
CA THR A 137 -1.98 -17.09 -17.35
C THR A 137 -2.70 -16.08 -16.44
N PHE A 138 -2.01 -14.99 -16.10
CA PHE A 138 -2.53 -13.83 -15.38
C PHE A 138 -3.30 -12.89 -16.33
N ASP A 139 -4.09 -13.42 -17.26
CA ASP A 139 -4.72 -12.65 -18.34
C ASP A 139 -6.02 -11.94 -17.93
N GLY A 140 -6.49 -12.12 -16.70
CA GLY A 140 -7.89 -11.83 -16.37
C GLY A 140 -8.22 -10.52 -15.65
N LEU A 141 -7.29 -9.82 -15.00
CA LEU A 141 -7.71 -8.96 -13.87
C LEU A 141 -7.22 -7.52 -13.82
N LEU A 142 -6.29 -7.08 -14.66
CA LEU A 142 -5.81 -5.68 -14.56
C LEU A 142 -6.15 -4.77 -15.74
N LEU A 143 -6.45 -5.26 -16.93
CA LEU A 143 -7.06 -4.46 -18.01
C LEU A 143 -7.78 -5.38 -19.00
N GLN A 144 -9.09 -5.19 -19.22
CA GLN A 144 -9.78 -5.74 -20.39
C GLN A 144 -9.33 -4.97 -21.64
N HIS A 145 -8.14 -5.27 -22.15
CA HIS A 145 -7.75 -4.94 -23.53
C HIS A 145 -6.83 -6.03 -24.08
N HIS A 146 -7.36 -6.76 -25.05
CA HIS A 146 -6.70 -7.79 -25.85
C HIS A 146 -5.27 -7.41 -26.29
N SER A 147 -4.26 -7.81 -25.53
CA SER A 147 -2.87 -7.69 -25.98
C SER A 147 -2.03 -8.87 -25.48
N GLN A 148 -1.71 -9.77 -26.41
CA GLN A 148 -0.81 -10.91 -26.23
C GLN A 148 0.65 -10.44 -26.05
N GLY A 149 0.95 -9.82 -24.91
CA GLY A 149 2.32 -9.47 -24.51
C GLY A 149 2.88 -10.47 -23.48
N PRO A 150 4.22 -10.56 -23.32
CA PRO A 150 4.82 -11.38 -22.26
C PRO A 150 4.26 -10.98 -20.87
N LEU A 151 3.94 -11.94 -19.99
CA LEU A 151 3.30 -11.71 -18.68
C LEU A 151 4.00 -10.63 -17.82
N VAL A 152 5.35 -10.58 -17.88
CA VAL A 152 6.17 -9.54 -17.22
C VAL A 152 5.81 -8.13 -17.69
N SER A 153 5.51 -7.97 -18.97
CA SER A 153 5.13 -6.68 -19.55
C SER A 153 3.76 -6.21 -19.06
N SER A 154 2.86 -7.12 -18.69
CA SER A 154 1.54 -6.77 -18.12
C SER A 154 1.64 -6.29 -16.67
N TYR A 155 2.50 -6.95 -15.88
CA TYR A 155 2.74 -6.57 -14.49
C TYR A 155 3.41 -5.20 -14.35
N GLU A 156 4.48 -4.95 -15.11
CA GLU A 156 5.15 -3.65 -15.12
C GLU A 156 4.23 -2.52 -15.62
N LYS A 157 3.43 -2.77 -16.66
CA LYS A 157 2.41 -1.79 -17.10
C LYS A 157 1.43 -1.45 -16.00
N SER A 158 0.96 -2.45 -15.25
CA SER A 158 0.05 -2.26 -14.14
C SER A 158 0.69 -1.44 -13.02
N ARG A 159 1.94 -1.77 -12.64
CA ARG A 159 2.71 -1.00 -11.65
C ARG A 159 2.82 0.47 -12.06
N LEU A 160 3.21 0.75 -13.31
CA LEU A 160 3.33 2.12 -13.83
C LEU A 160 1.98 2.85 -13.82
N ALA A 161 0.90 2.19 -14.25
CA ALA A 161 -0.43 2.79 -14.27
C ALA A 161 -0.92 3.18 -12.87
N PHE A 162 -0.77 2.30 -11.88
CA PHE A 162 -1.15 2.60 -10.49
C PHE A 162 -0.22 3.61 -9.82
N ARG A 163 1.09 3.59 -10.12
CA ARG A 163 2.06 4.63 -9.70
C ARG A 163 1.64 6.01 -10.18
N ASP A 164 1.37 6.14 -11.48
CA ASP A 164 1.03 7.43 -12.08
C ASP A 164 -0.34 7.92 -11.62
N LYS A 165 -1.29 7.00 -11.38
CA LYS A 165 -2.57 7.30 -10.77
C LYS A 165 -2.40 7.83 -9.34
N LEU A 166 -1.62 7.14 -8.50
CA LEU A 166 -1.38 7.55 -7.12
C LEU A 166 -0.69 8.90 -7.05
N MET A 167 0.28 9.14 -7.94
CA MET A 167 0.96 10.44 -8.06
C MET A 167 -0.04 11.58 -8.30
N ARG A 168 -1.00 11.40 -9.24
CA ARG A 168 -2.02 12.42 -9.52
C ARG A 168 -2.92 12.69 -8.32
N GLU A 169 -3.45 11.63 -7.72
CA GLU A 169 -4.37 11.74 -6.57
C GLU A 169 -3.67 12.36 -5.35
N VAL A 170 -2.42 12.00 -5.10
CA VAL A 170 -1.59 12.62 -4.07
C VAL A 170 -1.38 14.10 -4.38
N CYS A 171 -0.93 14.48 -5.59
CA CYS A 171 -0.73 15.88 -5.97
C CYS A 171 -2.01 16.73 -5.84
N GLU A 172 -3.17 16.16 -6.16
CA GLU A 172 -4.47 16.80 -5.95
C GLU A 172 -4.72 17.06 -4.46
N ALA A 173 -4.49 16.07 -3.60
CA ALA A 173 -4.61 16.23 -2.15
C ALA A 173 -3.59 17.24 -1.58
N MET A 174 -2.38 17.30 -2.15
CA MET A 174 -1.35 18.27 -1.73
C MET A 174 -1.72 19.72 -2.08
N SER A 175 -2.54 19.91 -3.12
CA SER A 175 -2.95 21.22 -3.62
C SER A 175 -4.12 21.82 -2.81
N THR A 176 -4.63 21.12 -1.80
CA THR A 176 -5.82 21.51 -1.04
C THR A 176 -5.57 21.53 0.47
N GLY A 177 -5.92 22.65 1.10
CA GLY A 177 -5.99 22.77 2.56
C GLY A 177 -4.66 22.55 3.31
N PRO A 178 -4.71 22.18 4.60
CA PRO A 178 -3.53 21.94 5.42
C PRO A 178 -2.83 20.63 5.05
N VAL A 179 -1.62 20.45 5.59
CA VAL A 179 -0.84 19.20 5.44
C VAL A 179 -1.67 17.99 5.86
N LYS A 180 -1.69 16.97 5.01
CA LYS A 180 -2.52 15.76 5.15
C LYS A 180 -1.65 14.63 5.69
N VAL A 181 -1.58 14.51 7.02
CA VAL A 181 -0.74 13.51 7.71
C VAL A 181 -1.04 12.06 7.27
N TYR A 182 -2.28 11.78 6.88
CA TYR A 182 -2.67 10.47 6.33
C TYR A 182 -1.96 10.07 5.02
N LEU A 183 -1.28 11.00 4.35
CA LEU A 183 -0.51 10.70 3.15
C LEU A 183 0.84 10.03 3.45
N SER A 184 1.26 9.94 4.71
CA SER A 184 2.57 9.36 5.06
C SER A 184 2.78 7.95 4.49
N TRP A 185 1.84 7.03 4.72
CA TRP A 185 1.95 5.69 4.14
C TRP A 185 1.76 5.64 2.61
N PRO A 186 0.75 6.30 2.01
CA PRO A 186 0.66 6.42 0.55
C PRO A 186 1.92 6.97 -0.11
N LEU A 187 2.63 7.90 0.53
CA LEU A 187 3.89 8.45 0.04
C LEU A 187 5.05 7.45 0.15
N ALA A 188 5.08 6.61 1.19
CA ALA A 188 6.00 5.49 1.27
C ALA A 188 5.81 4.53 0.08
N VAL A 189 4.56 4.15 -0.20
CA VAL A 189 4.21 3.27 -1.33
C VAL A 189 4.58 3.92 -2.67
N LEU A 190 4.19 5.18 -2.87
CA LEU A 190 4.50 5.93 -4.08
C LEU A 190 6.01 6.08 -4.28
N GLY A 191 6.75 6.34 -3.21
CA GLY A 191 8.20 6.49 -3.24
C GLY A 191 8.93 5.24 -3.74
N VAL A 192 8.50 4.06 -3.29
CA VAL A 192 9.03 2.78 -3.83
C VAL A 192 8.60 2.59 -5.29
N GLY A 193 7.34 2.93 -5.61
CA GLY A 193 6.82 2.92 -6.98
C GLY A 193 7.64 3.78 -7.95
N LEU A 194 8.30 4.83 -7.46
CA LEU A 194 9.19 5.74 -8.20
C LEU A 194 10.65 5.26 -8.30
N CYS A 195 10.93 3.97 -8.05
CA CYS A 195 12.26 3.37 -8.28
C CYS A 195 12.81 3.62 -9.70
N ASP A 196 11.94 3.81 -10.68
CA ASP A 196 12.23 4.14 -12.08
C ASP A 196 11.62 5.50 -12.51
N GLY A 197 11.15 6.30 -11.55
CA GLY A 197 10.57 7.61 -11.79
C GLY A 197 11.63 8.71 -12.00
N SER A 198 11.20 9.83 -12.58
CA SER A 198 12.04 11.02 -12.74
C SER A 198 12.42 11.64 -11.39
N GLU A 199 13.55 12.35 -11.37
CA GLU A 199 13.99 13.11 -10.20
C GLU A 199 12.93 14.12 -9.74
N SER A 200 12.25 14.78 -10.67
CA SER A 200 11.14 15.70 -10.36
C SER A 200 10.01 15.03 -9.58
N ASN A 201 9.62 13.80 -9.92
CA ASN A 201 8.59 13.08 -9.18
C ASN A 201 9.06 12.69 -7.77
N ARG A 202 10.33 12.27 -7.64
CA ARG A 202 10.93 11.96 -6.33
C ARG A 202 11.02 13.19 -5.43
N MET A 203 11.37 14.35 -5.99
CA MET A 203 11.41 15.63 -5.28
C MET A 203 10.04 16.03 -4.71
N ILE A 204 8.95 15.77 -5.44
CA ILE A 204 7.59 16.06 -4.93
C ILE A 204 7.28 15.22 -3.69
N VAL A 205 7.61 13.92 -3.71
CA VAL A 205 7.44 13.03 -2.55
C VAL A 205 8.30 13.51 -1.37
N GLU A 206 9.58 13.84 -1.63
CA GLU A 206 10.50 14.35 -0.61
C GLU A 206 9.98 15.64 0.05
N GLN A 207 9.59 16.63 -0.75
CA GLN A 207 9.11 17.90 -0.23
C GLN A 207 7.87 17.73 0.67
N TYR A 208 7.00 16.78 0.34
CA TYR A 208 5.81 16.55 1.15
C TYR A 208 6.09 15.78 2.44
N LEU A 209 6.98 14.79 2.40
CA LEU A 209 7.43 14.12 3.63
C LEU A 209 8.09 15.14 4.57
N MET A 210 8.94 16.04 4.05
CA MET A 210 9.52 17.14 4.84
C MET A 210 8.46 18.09 5.43
N LYS A 211 7.43 18.46 4.66
CA LYS A 211 6.31 19.27 5.17
C LYS A 211 5.53 18.55 6.26
N THR A 212 5.38 17.22 6.15
CA THR A 212 4.67 16.40 7.14
C THR A 212 5.46 16.31 8.45
N MET A 213 6.80 16.23 8.38
CA MET A 213 7.68 16.19 9.56
C MET A 213 7.56 17.41 10.49
N VAL A 214 7.17 18.58 9.95
CA VAL A 214 7.03 19.82 10.73
C VAL A 214 5.59 20.12 11.13
N ALA A 215 4.63 19.26 10.74
CA ALA A 215 3.24 19.42 11.12
C ALA A 215 3.03 19.08 12.62
N PRO A 216 2.03 19.70 13.29
CA PRO A 216 1.73 19.39 14.68
C PRO A 216 1.33 17.93 14.86
N GLN A 217 1.77 17.31 15.97
CA GLN A 217 1.46 15.92 16.35
C GLN A 217 1.97 14.85 15.37
N THR A 218 2.97 15.17 14.55
CA THR A 218 3.68 14.17 13.73
C THR A 218 4.79 13.48 14.55
N TYR A 219 4.77 12.16 14.57
CA TYR A 219 5.81 11.20 14.96
C TYR A 219 6.93 11.05 13.90
N CYS A 220 7.78 10.02 14.04
CA CYS A 220 8.98 9.85 13.24
C CYS A 220 8.76 9.25 11.84
N GLY A 221 7.56 8.73 11.51
CA GLY A 221 7.35 7.94 10.30
C GLY A 221 7.71 8.65 8.98
N PRO A 222 7.33 9.92 8.76
CA PRO A 222 7.69 10.64 7.55
C PRO A 222 9.21 10.83 7.41
N ALA A 223 9.91 11.06 8.53
CA ALA A 223 11.36 11.23 8.55
C ALA A 223 12.08 9.91 8.21
N THR A 224 11.67 8.81 8.85
CA THR A 224 12.26 7.49 8.60
C THR A 224 11.95 7.01 7.18
N THR A 225 10.73 7.23 6.70
CA THR A 225 10.33 6.95 5.30
C THR A 225 11.21 7.69 4.31
N LEU A 226 11.42 9.00 4.52
CA LEU A 226 12.25 9.81 3.64
C LEU A 226 13.70 9.31 3.60
N MET A 227 14.27 8.96 4.75
CA MET A 227 15.62 8.41 4.84
C MET A 227 15.75 7.09 4.05
N LYS A 228 14.79 6.17 4.20
CA LYS A 228 14.77 4.89 3.47
C LYS A 228 14.64 5.10 1.97
N LEU A 229 13.72 5.96 1.53
CA LEU A 229 13.49 6.27 0.12
C LEU A 229 14.73 6.87 -0.55
N LYS A 230 15.43 7.81 0.11
CA LYS A 230 16.67 8.39 -0.43
C LYS A 230 17.76 7.35 -0.65
N ALA A 231 17.99 6.49 0.35
CA ALA A 231 18.96 5.40 0.24
C ALA A 231 18.57 4.41 -0.86
N PHE A 232 17.29 4.06 -0.93
CA PHE A 232 16.74 3.17 -1.96
C PHE A 232 16.92 3.74 -3.37
N TRP A 233 16.54 5.00 -3.61
CA TRP A 233 16.71 5.64 -4.91
C TRP A 233 18.18 5.76 -5.34
N ALA A 234 19.08 6.04 -4.39
CA ALA A 234 20.52 6.08 -4.64
C ALA A 234 21.12 4.71 -4.98
N SER A 235 20.53 3.63 -4.46
CA SER A 235 21.01 2.26 -4.69
C SER A 235 20.68 1.69 -6.09
N GLY A 236 19.70 2.27 -6.79
CA GLY A 236 19.20 1.75 -8.07
C GLY A 236 18.39 0.45 -7.97
N LYS A 237 18.16 -0.06 -6.75
CA LYS A 237 17.31 -1.22 -6.48
C LYS A 237 15.84 -0.93 -6.78
N ARG A 238 15.03 -1.99 -6.90
CA ARG A 238 13.62 -1.88 -7.34
C ARG A 238 12.63 -2.66 -6.47
N GLY A 239 13.10 -3.56 -5.60
CA GLY A 239 12.23 -4.36 -4.75
C GLY A 239 11.64 -3.58 -3.57
N TRP A 240 10.49 -4.02 -3.06
CA TRP A 240 9.93 -3.47 -1.83
C TRP A 240 10.85 -3.70 -0.62
N GLU A 241 11.31 -4.94 -0.46
CA GLU A 241 12.23 -5.35 0.62
C GLU A 241 13.62 -4.71 0.49
N ASP A 242 13.99 -4.21 -0.70
CA ASP A 242 15.23 -3.45 -0.90
C ASP A 242 15.16 -2.05 -0.24
N CYS A 243 13.97 -1.46 -0.19
CA CYS A 243 13.72 -0.18 0.48
C CYS A 243 13.49 -0.37 1.98
N PHE A 244 12.68 -1.36 2.34
CA PHE A 244 12.24 -1.62 3.71
C PHE A 244 12.79 -2.96 4.22
N TYR A 245 14.12 -3.01 4.41
CA TYR A 245 14.85 -4.19 4.88
C TYR A 245 14.84 -4.37 6.41
N GLU A 246 14.22 -3.45 7.15
CA GLU A 246 14.03 -3.54 8.60
C GLU A 246 12.71 -2.85 8.99
N PRO A 247 12.08 -3.26 10.12
CA PRO A 247 10.85 -2.63 10.60
C PRO A 247 10.98 -1.10 10.69
N THR A 248 10.15 -0.41 9.91
CA THR A 248 10.23 1.05 9.74
C THR A 248 8.86 1.69 10.04
N PRO A 249 8.75 2.65 10.97
CA PRO A 249 7.50 3.39 11.17
C PRO A 249 7.18 4.22 9.91
N VAL A 250 5.91 4.21 9.51
CA VAL A 250 5.41 4.89 8.30
C VAL A 250 4.17 5.75 8.52
N LEU A 251 3.60 5.71 9.72
CA LEU A 251 2.52 6.61 10.10
C LEU A 251 3.10 7.95 10.57
N ALA A 252 2.40 9.03 10.19
CA ALA A 252 2.72 10.39 10.56
C ALA A 252 2.55 10.59 12.04
#